data_AF-A0A2I1FLG3-F1
#
_entry.id   AF-A0A2I1FLG3-F1
#
_cell.length_a   1.000
_cell.length_b   1.000
_cell.length_c   1.000
_cell.angle_alpha   90.00
_cell.angle_beta   90.00
_cell.angle_gamma   90.00
#
_symmetry.space_group_name_H-M   'P 1'
#
loop_
_entity.id
_entity.type
_entity.pdbx_description
1 polymer ?
#
loop_
_entity_poly.entity_id
_entity_poly.type
_entity_poly.pdbx_seq_one_letter_code
_entity_poly.pdbx_strand_id
1 'polypeptide(L)' 'KELLNGQKLQGTLTAKEIYLVLHRKGLEKEFPLFTTVYRIVFEGLDPHKIVEDIV' A
#
# COMPACT_ATOMS: atom_id res chain seq x y z
N LYS A 1 -13.23 13.75 -0.93
CA LYS A 1 -13.27 14.76 -2.02
C LYS A 1 -12.84 16.16 -1.56
N GLU A 2 -12.71 16.41 -0.25
CA GLU A 2 -12.48 17.74 0.31
C GLU A 2 -11.06 18.31 0.11
N LEU A 3 -10.02 17.47 0.06
CA LEU A 3 -8.63 17.96 0.08
C LEU A 3 -7.99 18.14 -1.29
N LEU A 4 -8.48 17.44 -2.31
CA LEU A 4 -7.78 17.33 -3.61
C LEU A 4 -8.35 18.26 -4.69
N ASN A 5 -9.40 19.02 -4.41
CA ASN A 5 -9.97 20.03 -5.34
C ASN A 5 -10.15 19.51 -6.78
N GLY A 6 -10.64 18.28 -6.94
CA GLY A 6 -10.85 17.64 -8.25
C GLY A 6 -9.68 16.83 -8.79
N GLN A 7 -8.50 16.92 -8.18
CA GLN A 7 -7.37 16.04 -8.49
C GLN A 7 -7.64 14.62 -7.98
N LYS A 8 -7.14 13.63 -8.72
CA LYS A 8 -7.27 12.22 -8.34
C LYS A 8 -6.12 11.81 -7.43
N LEU A 9 -6.42 11.11 -6.35
CA LEU A 9 -5.39 10.42 -5.57
C LEU A 9 -4.93 9.20 -6.38
N GLN A 10 -3.64 9.12 -6.71
CA GLN A 10 -3.10 8.05 -7.55
C GLN A 10 -2.30 7.02 -6.78
N GLY A 11 -1.57 7.42 -5.73
CA GLY A 11 -0.69 6.51 -4.98
C GLY A 11 -1.42 5.29 -4.40
N THR A 12 -2.68 5.46 -3.94
CA THR A 12 -3.48 4.35 -3.42
C THR A 12 -3.90 3.38 -4.50
N LEU A 13 -4.23 3.85 -5.71
CA LEU A 13 -4.55 2.99 -6.85
C LEU A 13 -3.32 2.18 -7.28
N THR A 14 -2.18 2.84 -7.40
CA THR A 14 -0.91 2.19 -7.76
C THR A 14 -0.49 1.16 -6.71
N ALA A 15 -0.66 1.43 -5.41
CA ALA A 15 -0.36 0.46 -4.35
C ALA A 15 -1.19 -0.83 -4.48
N LYS A 16 -2.46 -0.71 -4.88
CA LYS A 16 -3.33 -1.87 -5.15
C LYS A 16 -2.88 -2.71 -6.33
N GLU A 17 -2.45 -2.05 -7.41
CA GLU A 17 -1.93 -2.73 -8.61
C GLU A 17 -0.62 -3.46 -8.33
N ILE A 18 0.32 -2.80 -7.64
CA ILE A 18 1.60 -3.39 -7.24
C ILE A 18 1.36 -4.61 -6.33
N TYR A 19 0.54 -4.45 -5.29
CA TYR A 19 0.24 -5.56 -4.37
C TYR A 19 -0.35 -6.77 -5.11
N LEU A 20 -1.27 -6.56 -6.06
CA LEU A 20 -1.84 -7.66 -6.86
C LEU A 20 -0.78 -8.43 -7.64
N VAL A 21 0.22 -7.74 -8.21
CA VAL A 21 1.33 -8.37 -8.93
C VAL A 21 2.23 -9.15 -7.97
N LEU A 22 2.58 -8.56 -6.82
CA LEU A 22 3.41 -9.19 -5.80
C LEU A 22 2.74 -10.44 -5.23
N HIS A 23 1.46 -10.34 -4.89
CA HIS A 23 0.66 -11.44 -4.35
C HIS A 23 0.58 -12.63 -5.29
N ARG A 24 0.33 -12.37 -6.59
CA ARG A 24 0.31 -13.43 -7.61
C ARG A 24 1.67 -14.13 -7.78
N LYS A 25 2.76 -13.46 -7.43
CA LYS A 25 4.13 -13.99 -7.53
C LYS A 25 4.68 -14.50 -6.19
N GLY A 26 3.94 -14.35 -5.09
CA GLY A 26 4.40 -14.69 -3.74
C GLY A 26 5.59 -13.84 -3.26
N LEU A 27 5.69 -12.58 -3.72
CA LEU A 27 6.83 -11.69 -3.46
C LEU A 27 6.55 -10.62 -2.38
N GLU A 28 5.45 -10.72 -1.64
CA GLU A 28 5.05 -9.69 -0.66
C GLU A 28 6.11 -9.44 0.40
N LYS A 29 6.86 -10.49 0.78
CA LYS A 29 7.94 -10.43 1.78
C LYS A 29 9.21 -9.76 1.26
N GLU A 30 9.46 -9.81 -0.04
CA GLU A 30 10.62 -9.17 -0.68
C GLU A 30 10.41 -7.67 -0.86
N PHE A 31 9.15 -7.22 -0.85
CA PHE A 31 8.77 -5.82 -1.01
C PHE A 31 7.89 -5.33 0.15
N PRO A 32 8.41 -5.37 1.40
CA PRO A 32 7.62 -5.12 2.60
C PRO A 32 7.00 -3.73 2.61
N LEU A 33 7.69 -2.69 2.14
CA LEU A 33 7.15 -1.33 2.07
C LEU A 33 5.87 -1.26 1.20
N PHE A 34 5.88 -1.83 -0.01
CA PHE A 34 4.70 -1.79 -0.89
C PHE A 34 3.55 -2.61 -0.32
N THR A 35 3.86 -3.76 0.28
CA THR A 35 2.90 -4.61 0.98
C THR A 35 2.28 -3.87 2.16
N THR A 36 3.07 -3.27 3.04
CA THR A 36 2.60 -2.57 4.24
C THR A 36 1.77 -1.33 3.89
N VAL A 37 2.17 -0.54 2.89
CA VAL A 37 1.35 0.60 2.41
C VAL A 37 -0.02 0.13 1.91
N TYR A 38 -0.07 -0.96 1.12
CA TYR A 38 -1.34 -1.52 0.68
C TYR A 38 -2.23 -1.93 1.86
N ARG A 39 -1.67 -2.67 2.83
CA ARG A 39 -2.41 -3.18 4.00
C ARG A 39 -2.91 -2.05 4.89
N ILE A 40 -2.16 -0.96 5.06
CA ILE A 40 -2.62 0.22 5.80
C ILE A 40 -3.82 0.86 5.10
N VAL A 41 -3.72 1.10 3.80
CA VAL A 41 -4.73 1.83 3.04
C VAL A 41 -6.00 1.01 2.83
N PHE A 42 -5.89 -0.31 2.63
CA PHE A 42 -7.01 -1.17 2.18
C PHE A 42 -7.42 -2.27 3.15
N GLU A 43 -6.57 -2.68 4.08
CA GLU A 43 -6.87 -3.75 5.06
C GLU A 43 -6.99 -3.23 6.50
N GLY A 44 -6.76 -1.94 6.74
CA GLY A 44 -6.85 -1.32 8.06
C GLY A 44 -5.69 -1.66 9.00
N LEU A 45 -4.52 -2.01 8.44
CA LEU A 45 -3.29 -2.15 9.23
C LEU A 45 -2.95 -0.81 9.88
N ASP A 46 -2.48 -0.85 11.13
CA ASP A 46 -2.03 0.35 11.85
C ASP A 46 -0.92 1.07 11.06
N PRO A 47 -1.05 2.38 10.74
CA PRO A 47 -0.03 3.15 10.06
C PRO A 47 1.36 3.10 10.71
N HIS A 48 1.45 2.90 12.03
CA HIS A 48 2.72 2.74 12.73
C HIS A 48 3.52 1.52 12.26
N LYS A 49 2.87 0.52 11.66
CA LYS A 49 3.53 -0.65 11.07
C LYS A 49 4.46 -0.31 9.92
N ILE A 50 4.33 0.88 9.32
CA ILE A 50 5.23 1.32 8.26
C ILE A 50 6.69 1.38 8.72
N VAL A 51 6.99 1.61 10.00
CA VAL A 51 8.38 1.60 10.49
C VAL A 51 8.81 0.25 11.07
N GLU A 52 7.86 -0.62 11.40
CA GLU A 52 8.11 -1.92 12.03
C GLU A 52 8.26 -3.05 11.00
N ASP A 53 7.48 -3.02 9.91
CA ASP A 53 7.43 -4.10 8.93
C ASP A 53 8.50 -3.96 7.82
N ILE A 54 9.19 -2.81 7.75
CA ILE A 54 10.17 -2.51 6.68
C ILE A 54 11.60 -2.99 7.02
N VAL A 55 11.86 -3.30 8.30
CA VAL A 55 13.19 -3.68 8.81
C VAL A 55 13.49 -5.17 8.67
#